data_AF-A0A9W8DB02-F1
#
_entry.id   AF-A0A9W8DB02-F1
#
_cell.length_a   1.000
_cell.length_b   1.000
_cell.length_c   1.000
_cell.angle_alpha   90.00
_cell.angle_beta   90.00
_cell.angle_gamma   90.00
#
_symmetry.space_group_name_H-M   'P 1'
#
loop_
_entity.id
_entity.type
_entity.pdbx_description
1 polymer ?
#
loop_
_entity_poly.entity_id
_entity_poly.type
_entity_poly.pdbx_seq_one_letter_code
_entity_poly.pdbx_strand_id
1 'polypeptide(L)'
;MKAQSLSEPMDLRAIDFNFTVEQINRLAEEATNEYNAILDKVAKQPRPTFENTIVPLARWYNEITELVTASGLRYFHPDKQICDASAEADNKFMGCVIEGYMRLDVYKAVRYVYDDQEEMIMLSAEDKRLVETIERQFRKNGLQISSKKRALLSKAKKRLVQLEDEYALNSAACSYVLFTREELDGVSENDIAGMAVVYEDGVEKHAVSTNVFVYNRVMRYAKREETRKRLYVACGKESLKNIAYIQEAVELRLEIAKLLGYESHAESVFEGRMVKSADEIIDMYEELRRRLSKHIDAEMGRLTAVKKADMLAEGREYTGFFEWDYYYYSYVTSEKKRDMFEIEGNQYFPIIEIGCKLIDIFEGMLGLYIIPAQEPNVWHPDVEMFEVWEADESEFIGHLYLDLYTRESKRETFTTFSLRRGCQRPDGSREFPAVI
;
A
#
# COMPACT_ATOMS: atom_id res chain seq x y z
N MET A 1 -6.75 41.31 19.33
CA MET A 1 -6.08 42.44 18.61
C MET A 1 -4.59 42.39 18.87
N LYS A 2 -3.86 41.63 18.04
CA LYS A 2 -2.45 41.81 17.67
C LYS A 2 -2.26 40.98 16.39
N ALA A 3 -2.88 41.44 15.31
CA ALA A 3 -2.52 41.01 13.97
C ALA A 3 -1.21 41.73 13.64
N GLN A 4 -0.07 41.07 13.91
CA GLN A 4 1.20 41.49 13.35
C GLN A 4 1.25 41.00 11.91
N SER A 5 1.10 41.98 11.01
CA SER A 5 1.47 41.97 9.60
C SER A 5 2.70 41.08 9.32
N LEU A 6 2.46 39.82 8.94
CA LEU A 6 3.47 38.98 8.30
C LEU A 6 3.67 39.51 6.88
N SER A 7 4.91 39.84 6.58
CA SER A 7 5.43 40.40 5.33
C SER A 7 5.21 39.45 4.15
N GLU A 8 4.51 39.92 3.11
CA GLU A 8 4.23 39.28 1.81
C GLU A 8 3.61 37.87 1.89
N PRO A 9 2.65 37.51 1.03
CA PRO A 9 2.09 36.16 1.07
C PRO A 9 3.17 35.18 0.62
N MET A 10 3.82 34.55 1.61
CA MET A 10 4.40 33.22 1.47
C MET A 10 3.39 32.41 0.65
N ASP A 11 3.83 31.73 -0.40
CA ASP A 11 2.94 31.03 -1.32
C ASP A 11 2.31 29.81 -0.62
N LEU A 12 1.40 30.10 0.30
CA LEU A 12 0.53 29.21 1.06
C LEU A 12 -0.56 28.64 0.14
N ARG A 13 -0.51 28.91 -1.18
CA ARG A 13 -1.52 28.49 -2.14
C ARG A 13 -1.90 27.04 -1.87
N ALA A 14 -3.18 26.88 -1.53
CA ALA A 14 -3.86 25.61 -1.53
C ALA A 14 -3.60 24.94 -2.89
N ILE A 15 -3.40 23.64 -2.85
CA ILE A 15 -3.21 22.86 -4.07
C ILE A 15 -4.43 23.07 -4.97
N ASP A 16 -4.19 23.24 -6.28
CA ASP A 16 -5.28 23.29 -7.25
C ASP A 16 -5.76 21.87 -7.59
N PHE A 17 -7.08 21.67 -7.60
CA PHE A 17 -7.71 20.42 -7.99
C PHE A 17 -8.61 20.59 -9.22
N ASN A 18 -8.79 21.82 -9.72
CA ASN A 18 -9.71 22.14 -10.81
C ASN A 18 -9.05 21.95 -12.17
N PHE A 19 -8.55 20.75 -12.44
CA PHE A 19 -7.92 20.43 -13.72
C PHE A 19 -8.95 19.97 -14.76
N THR A 20 -8.80 20.44 -16.00
CA THR A 20 -9.44 19.85 -17.17
C THR A 20 -8.62 18.68 -17.71
N VAL A 21 -9.26 17.79 -18.48
CA VAL A 21 -8.56 16.69 -19.19
C VAL A 21 -7.39 17.20 -20.04
N GLU A 22 -7.57 18.35 -20.71
CA GLU A 22 -6.51 18.96 -21.53
C GLU A 22 -5.32 19.42 -20.68
N GLN A 23 -5.57 20.05 -19.52
CA GLN A 23 -4.51 20.47 -18.60
C GLN A 23 -3.74 19.27 -18.04
N ILE A 24 -4.43 18.20 -17.64
CA ILE A 24 -3.81 16.96 -17.12
C ILE A 24 -2.85 16.37 -18.16
N ASN A 25 -3.32 16.23 -19.41
CA ASN A 25 -2.51 15.70 -20.49
C ASN A 25 -1.31 16.59 -20.81
N ARG A 26 -1.50 17.91 -20.82
CA ARG A 26 -0.42 18.87 -21.03
C ARG A 26 0.65 18.79 -19.94
N LEU A 27 0.25 18.73 -18.66
CA LEU A 27 1.18 18.60 -17.53
C LEU A 27 2.03 17.32 -17.66
N ALA A 28 1.42 16.20 -18.08
CA ALA A 28 2.14 14.95 -18.30
C ALA A 28 3.17 15.06 -19.44
N GLU A 29 2.83 15.78 -20.53
CA GLU A 29 3.73 16.03 -21.65
C GLU A 29 4.88 16.96 -21.29
N GLU A 30 4.61 18.07 -20.61
CA GLU A 30 5.60 19.02 -20.15
C GLU A 30 6.59 18.32 -19.21
N ALA A 31 6.11 17.61 -18.19
CA ALA A 31 6.97 16.87 -17.26
C ALA A 31 7.83 15.81 -17.98
N THR A 32 7.24 15.06 -18.92
CA THR A 32 7.96 14.06 -19.73
C THR A 32 9.07 14.70 -20.56
N ASN A 33 8.79 15.84 -21.21
CA ASN A 33 9.77 16.55 -22.03
C ASN A 33 10.89 17.13 -21.19
N GLU A 34 10.56 17.74 -20.04
CA GLU A 34 11.54 18.28 -19.10
C GLU A 34 12.44 17.19 -18.53
N TYR A 35 11.88 16.05 -18.11
CA TYR A 35 12.67 14.94 -17.62
C TYR A 35 13.67 14.44 -18.65
N ASN A 36 13.22 14.24 -19.90
CA ASN A 36 14.09 13.82 -20.99
C ASN A 36 15.20 14.84 -21.28
N ALA A 37 14.89 16.14 -21.24
CA ALA A 37 15.89 17.19 -21.38
C ALA A 37 16.93 17.17 -20.25
N ILE A 38 16.50 16.92 -19.00
CA ILE A 38 17.38 16.75 -17.84
C ILE A 38 18.28 15.54 -18.03
N LEU A 39 17.73 14.39 -18.40
CA LEU A 39 18.49 13.17 -18.67
C LEU A 39 19.55 13.40 -19.76
N ASP A 40 19.19 14.06 -20.86
CA ASP A 40 20.11 14.36 -21.95
C ASP A 40 21.22 15.35 -21.53
N LYS A 41 20.89 16.32 -20.67
CA LYS A 41 21.88 17.25 -20.10
C LYS A 41 22.83 16.53 -19.15
N VAL A 42 22.33 15.63 -18.31
CA VAL A 42 23.14 14.82 -17.38
C VAL A 42 24.05 13.86 -18.15
N ALA A 43 23.52 13.18 -19.18
CA ALA A 43 24.29 12.25 -20.01
C ALA A 43 25.46 12.91 -20.76
N LYS A 44 25.38 14.22 -21.02
CA LYS A 44 26.41 14.99 -21.74
C LYS A 44 27.39 15.73 -20.81
N GLN A 45 27.31 15.56 -19.49
CA GLN A 45 28.24 16.23 -18.57
C GLN A 45 29.67 15.71 -18.77
N PRO A 46 30.63 16.57 -19.18
CA PRO A 46 32.01 16.14 -19.41
C PRO A 46 32.75 15.86 -18.09
N ARG A 47 32.32 16.50 -17.00
CA ARG A 47 32.84 16.30 -15.64
C ARG A 47 31.65 16.23 -14.66
N PRO A 48 31.08 15.03 -14.46
CA PRO A 48 29.96 14.84 -13.53
C PRO A 48 30.36 15.21 -12.09
N THR A 49 29.47 15.91 -11.39
CA THR A 49 29.56 16.29 -9.98
C THR A 49 28.18 16.14 -9.34
N PHE A 50 28.09 16.16 -8.01
CA PHE A 50 26.81 16.12 -7.31
C PHE A 50 25.83 17.18 -7.85
N GLU A 51 26.28 18.43 -7.95
CA GLU A 51 25.45 19.58 -8.35
C GLU A 51 24.96 19.51 -9.81
N ASN A 52 25.79 19.02 -10.75
CA ASN A 52 25.42 19.02 -12.16
C ASN A 52 24.78 17.71 -12.65
N THR A 53 24.79 16.66 -11.82
CA THR A 53 24.35 15.30 -12.19
C THR A 53 23.26 14.77 -11.27
N ILE A 54 23.45 14.85 -9.95
CA ILE A 54 22.53 14.24 -8.97
C ILE A 54 21.39 15.20 -8.66
N VAL A 55 21.70 16.46 -8.37
CA VAL A 55 20.71 17.49 -8.00
C VAL A 55 19.62 17.67 -9.06
N PRO A 56 19.92 17.75 -10.39
CA PRO A 56 18.87 17.89 -11.40
C PRO A 56 17.91 16.70 -11.47
N LEU A 57 18.41 15.47 -11.27
CA LEU A 57 17.58 14.26 -11.25
C LEU A 57 16.65 14.22 -10.03
N ALA A 58 17.11 14.73 -8.89
CA ALA A 58 16.35 14.74 -7.65
C ALA A 58 15.33 15.89 -7.58
N ARG A 59 15.75 17.12 -7.95
CA ARG A 59 14.92 18.32 -7.82
C ARG A 59 13.70 18.32 -8.73
N TRP A 60 13.85 17.82 -9.96
CA TRP A 60 12.75 17.77 -10.91
C TRP A 60 11.51 17.08 -10.36
N TYR A 61 11.68 16.04 -9.53
CA TYR A 61 10.55 15.36 -8.91
C TYR A 61 9.76 16.26 -7.92
N ASN A 62 10.41 17.26 -7.33
CA ASN A 62 9.75 18.25 -6.48
C ASN A 62 9.02 19.33 -7.31
N GLU A 63 9.50 19.59 -8.53
CA GLU A 63 8.96 20.63 -9.42
C GLU A 63 7.65 20.20 -10.11
N ILE A 64 7.41 18.89 -10.25
CA ILE A 64 6.19 18.34 -10.89
C ILE A 64 4.98 18.20 -9.95
N THR A 65 4.90 19.02 -8.89
CA THR A 65 3.83 18.92 -7.86
C THR A 65 2.42 19.01 -8.47
N GLU A 66 2.22 19.84 -9.50
CA GLU A 66 0.93 19.93 -10.20
C GLU A 66 0.55 18.63 -10.89
N LEU A 67 1.49 17.98 -11.58
CA LEU A 67 1.25 16.67 -12.20
C LEU A 67 1.00 15.58 -11.15
N VAL A 68 1.72 15.60 -10.02
CA VAL A 68 1.49 14.65 -8.92
C VAL A 68 0.07 14.80 -8.38
N THR A 69 -0.39 16.05 -8.19
CA THR A 69 -1.75 16.33 -7.76
C THR A 69 -2.78 15.88 -8.81
N ALA A 70 -2.61 16.32 -10.05
CA ALA A 70 -3.50 16.01 -11.16
C ALA A 70 -3.61 14.50 -11.37
N SER A 71 -2.49 13.79 -11.43
CA SER A 71 -2.48 12.33 -11.57
C SER A 71 -3.06 11.59 -10.36
N GLY A 72 -2.96 12.17 -9.15
CA GLY A 72 -3.54 11.63 -7.92
C GLY A 72 -5.07 11.62 -7.91
N LEU A 73 -5.71 12.55 -8.65
CA LEU A 73 -7.17 12.63 -8.80
C LEU A 73 -7.82 11.33 -9.25
N ARG A 74 -7.06 10.44 -9.93
CA ARG A 74 -7.51 9.09 -10.32
C ARG A 74 -8.07 8.25 -9.19
N TYR A 75 -7.71 8.56 -7.93
CA TYR A 75 -8.14 7.79 -6.77
C TYR A 75 -9.38 8.32 -6.08
N PHE A 76 -9.74 9.59 -6.29
CA PHE A 76 -10.73 10.26 -5.44
C PHE A 76 -11.58 11.32 -6.14
N HIS A 77 -11.30 11.72 -7.38
CA HIS A 77 -12.12 12.74 -8.05
C HIS A 77 -13.52 12.20 -8.39
N PRO A 78 -14.60 12.99 -8.22
CA PRO A 78 -15.96 12.51 -8.50
C PRO A 78 -16.20 12.23 -9.99
N ASP A 79 -15.61 13.02 -10.90
CA ASP A 79 -15.74 12.85 -12.35
C ASP A 79 -14.83 11.74 -12.88
N LYS A 80 -15.43 10.74 -13.54
CA LYS A 80 -14.73 9.62 -14.17
C LYS A 80 -13.81 10.03 -15.30
N GLN A 81 -14.16 11.05 -16.10
CA GLN A 81 -13.30 11.49 -17.22
C GLN A 81 -11.98 12.07 -16.70
N ILE A 82 -12.04 12.83 -15.60
CA ILE A 82 -10.86 13.31 -14.90
C ILE A 82 -10.07 12.13 -14.32
N CYS A 83 -10.74 11.15 -13.71
CA CYS A 83 -10.05 9.96 -13.17
C CYS A 83 -9.29 9.19 -14.25
N ASP A 84 -9.93 8.92 -15.39
CA ASP A 84 -9.34 8.19 -16.51
C ASP A 84 -8.14 8.95 -17.09
N ALA A 85 -8.29 10.26 -17.33
CA ALA A 85 -7.20 11.11 -17.82
C ALA A 85 -6.01 11.19 -16.84
N SER A 86 -6.31 11.26 -15.54
CA SER A 86 -5.30 11.27 -14.47
C SER A 86 -4.52 9.96 -14.41
N ALA A 87 -5.19 8.82 -14.61
CA ALA A 87 -4.55 7.52 -14.69
C ALA A 87 -3.69 7.37 -15.96
N GLU A 88 -4.14 7.87 -17.11
CA GLU A 88 -3.36 7.86 -18.34
C GLU A 88 -2.11 8.74 -18.23
N ALA A 89 -2.24 9.94 -17.67
CA ALA A 89 -1.13 10.84 -17.38
C ALA A 89 -0.08 10.20 -16.47
N ASP A 90 -0.50 9.54 -15.39
CA ASP A 90 0.39 8.79 -14.49
C ASP A 90 1.14 7.69 -15.22
N ASN A 91 0.42 6.87 -16.01
CA ASN A 91 1.01 5.78 -16.76
C ASN A 91 2.07 6.27 -17.76
N LYS A 92 1.77 7.34 -18.49
CA LYS A 92 2.71 7.98 -19.44
C LYS A 92 3.95 8.49 -18.72
N PHE A 93 3.75 9.24 -17.65
CA PHE A 93 4.82 9.81 -16.84
C PHE A 93 5.71 8.75 -16.20
N MET A 94 5.12 7.77 -15.52
CA MET A 94 5.86 6.67 -14.88
C MET A 94 6.59 5.80 -15.89
N GLY A 95 6.01 5.59 -17.08
CA GLY A 95 6.69 4.96 -18.20
C GLY A 95 7.98 5.69 -18.58
N CYS A 96 7.94 7.01 -18.72
CA CYS A 96 9.12 7.83 -19.01
C CYS A 96 10.17 7.75 -17.89
N VAL A 97 9.75 7.77 -16.62
CA VAL A 97 10.66 7.62 -15.46
C VAL A 97 11.39 6.27 -15.52
N ILE A 98 10.67 5.18 -15.80
CA ILE A 98 11.24 3.84 -15.96
C ILE A 98 12.27 3.80 -17.09
N GLU A 99 11.95 4.38 -18.25
CA GLU A 99 12.88 4.47 -19.38
C GLU A 99 14.14 5.29 -19.03
N GLY A 100 13.99 6.37 -18.27
CA GLY A 100 15.10 7.16 -17.76
C GLY A 100 16.07 6.35 -16.91
N TYR A 101 15.56 5.50 -16.01
CA TYR A 101 16.39 4.59 -15.22
C TYR A 101 16.98 3.41 -16.01
N MET A 102 16.72 3.33 -17.32
CA MET A 102 17.34 2.40 -18.26
C MET A 102 18.41 3.05 -19.15
N ARG A 103 18.62 4.37 -19.06
CA ARG A 103 19.66 5.13 -19.80
C ARG A 103 21.06 4.85 -19.27
N LEU A 104 21.86 4.11 -20.05
CA LEU A 104 23.24 3.75 -19.69
C LEU A 104 24.18 4.96 -19.59
N ASP A 105 23.99 5.94 -20.46
CA ASP A 105 24.77 7.18 -20.48
C ASP A 105 24.52 8.05 -19.25
N VAL A 106 23.26 8.18 -18.81
CA VAL A 106 22.92 8.82 -17.53
C VAL A 106 23.52 8.05 -16.36
N TYR A 107 23.41 6.73 -16.34
CA TYR A 107 24.03 5.91 -15.30
C TYR A 107 25.55 6.09 -15.23
N LYS A 108 26.25 6.22 -16.36
CA LYS A 108 27.70 6.48 -16.34
C LYS A 108 28.03 7.79 -15.63
N ALA A 109 27.24 8.85 -15.84
CA ALA A 109 27.43 10.12 -15.13
C ALA A 109 27.16 9.97 -13.64
N VAL A 110 26.04 9.35 -13.25
CA VAL A 110 25.70 9.07 -11.84
C VAL A 110 26.79 8.22 -11.16
N ARG A 111 27.27 7.18 -11.86
CA ARG A 111 28.28 6.27 -11.35
C ARG A 111 29.63 6.97 -11.17
N TYR A 112 29.99 7.89 -12.06
CA TYR A 112 31.19 8.72 -11.90
C TYR A 112 31.15 9.48 -10.57
N VAL A 113 30.03 10.12 -10.24
CA VAL A 113 29.86 10.84 -8.96
C VAL A 113 29.92 9.88 -7.77
N TYR A 114 29.26 8.72 -7.88
CA TYR A 114 29.26 7.71 -6.81
C TYR A 114 30.65 7.14 -6.51
N ASP A 115 31.48 6.91 -7.54
CA ASP A 115 32.83 6.35 -7.38
C ASP A 115 33.88 7.42 -7.00
N ASP A 116 33.56 8.72 -7.13
CA ASP A 116 34.44 9.83 -6.76
C ASP A 116 34.49 10.01 -5.24
N GLN A 117 35.52 9.46 -4.61
CA GLN A 117 35.72 9.54 -3.15
C GLN A 117 35.88 10.97 -2.64
N GLU A 118 36.50 11.86 -3.43
CA GLU A 118 36.73 13.25 -3.01
C GLU A 118 35.41 14.01 -2.97
N GLU A 119 34.61 13.89 -4.04
CA GLU A 119 33.26 14.45 -4.10
C GLU A 119 32.40 13.89 -2.97
N MET A 120 32.36 12.55 -2.85
CA MET A 120 31.53 11.88 -1.84
C MET A 120 31.90 12.33 -0.43
N ILE A 121 33.17 12.46 -0.05
CA ILE A 121 33.55 12.86 1.32
C ILE A 121 33.00 14.25 1.68
N MET A 122 32.96 15.18 0.72
CA MET A 122 32.52 16.57 0.91
C MET A 122 31.00 16.72 1.08
N LEU A 123 30.21 15.72 0.69
CA LEU A 123 28.76 15.75 0.78
C LEU A 123 28.23 15.58 2.22
N SER A 124 27.08 16.20 2.48
CA SER A 124 26.29 15.98 3.69
C SER A 124 25.81 14.52 3.78
N ALA A 125 25.35 14.10 4.96
CA ALA A 125 24.81 12.73 5.13
C ALA A 125 23.57 12.48 4.26
N GLU A 126 22.73 13.50 4.08
CA GLU A 126 21.53 13.42 3.23
C GLU A 126 21.90 13.34 1.75
N ASP A 127 22.84 14.17 1.30
CA ASP A 127 23.30 14.17 -0.09
C ASP A 127 23.99 12.86 -0.47
N LYS A 128 24.84 12.30 0.41
CA LYS A 128 25.43 10.95 0.21
C LYS A 128 24.35 9.90 0.01
N ARG A 129 23.34 9.89 0.89
CA ARG A 129 22.21 8.95 0.80
C ARG A 129 21.42 9.14 -0.49
N LEU A 130 21.31 10.37 -0.99
CA LEU A 130 20.68 10.66 -2.28
C LEU A 130 21.46 10.05 -3.43
N VAL A 131 22.79 10.26 -3.50
CA VAL A 131 23.66 9.64 -4.52
C VAL A 131 23.52 8.12 -4.50
N GLU A 132 23.68 7.50 -3.32
CA GLU A 132 23.57 6.05 -3.14
C GLU A 132 22.20 5.52 -3.54
N THR A 133 21.13 6.28 -3.29
CA THR A 133 19.76 5.88 -3.61
C THR A 133 19.51 5.91 -5.11
N ILE A 134 19.95 6.97 -5.80
CA ILE A 134 19.80 7.08 -7.26
C ILE A 134 20.67 6.02 -7.96
N GLU A 135 21.93 5.85 -7.55
CA GLU A 135 22.82 4.81 -8.10
C GLU A 135 22.19 3.42 -7.98
N ARG A 136 21.67 3.10 -6.80
CA ARG A 136 21.05 1.80 -6.52
C ARG A 136 19.87 1.51 -7.43
N GLN A 137 19.08 2.51 -7.83
CA GLN A 137 17.97 2.30 -8.77
C GLN A 137 18.47 1.86 -10.16
N PHE A 138 19.48 2.54 -10.71
CA PHE A 138 20.09 2.13 -11.98
C PHE A 138 20.74 0.74 -11.88
N ARG A 139 21.37 0.44 -10.75
CA ARG A 139 21.98 -0.85 -10.47
C ARG A 139 20.95 -1.97 -10.41
N LYS A 140 19.80 -1.76 -9.76
CA LYS A 140 18.68 -2.71 -9.75
C LYS A 140 18.07 -2.93 -11.15
N ASN A 141 18.26 -1.99 -12.06
CA ASN A 141 17.96 -2.14 -13.49
C ASN A 141 19.08 -2.80 -14.30
N GLY A 142 20.18 -3.16 -13.64
CA GLY A 142 21.30 -3.88 -14.23
C GLY A 142 22.22 -3.00 -15.05
N LEU A 143 22.21 -1.67 -14.90
CA LEU A 143 23.03 -0.81 -15.78
C LEU A 143 24.54 -0.96 -15.54
N GLN A 144 24.93 -1.57 -14.42
CA GLN A 144 26.30 -1.97 -14.10
C GLN A 144 26.82 -3.21 -14.85
N ILE A 145 25.93 -4.05 -15.41
CA ILE A 145 26.33 -5.30 -16.06
C ILE A 145 26.36 -5.19 -17.60
N SER A 146 27.08 -6.12 -18.24
CA SER A 146 27.22 -6.16 -19.71
C SER A 146 25.87 -6.16 -20.44
N SER A 147 25.82 -5.63 -21.67
CA SER A 147 24.62 -5.65 -22.52
C SER A 147 24.01 -7.04 -22.68
N LYS A 148 24.84 -8.09 -22.83
CA LYS A 148 24.38 -9.49 -22.90
C LYS A 148 23.66 -9.94 -21.63
N LYS A 149 24.22 -9.68 -20.45
CA LYS A 149 23.56 -9.99 -19.16
C LYS A 149 22.30 -9.15 -18.96
N ARG A 150 22.28 -7.88 -19.38
CA ARG A 150 21.08 -7.03 -19.31
C ARG A 150 19.93 -7.55 -20.18
N ALA A 151 20.23 -8.11 -21.35
CA ALA A 151 19.20 -8.73 -22.19
C ALA A 151 18.56 -9.95 -21.50
N LEU A 152 19.37 -10.78 -20.82
CA LEU A 152 18.87 -11.89 -19.99
C LEU A 152 18.03 -11.37 -18.82
N LEU A 153 18.53 -10.36 -18.09
CA LEU A 153 17.81 -9.73 -16.99
C LEU A 153 16.44 -9.19 -17.44
N SER A 154 16.40 -8.49 -18.58
CA SER A 154 15.15 -7.95 -19.12
C SER A 154 14.17 -9.06 -19.50
N LYS A 155 14.64 -10.14 -20.12
CA LYS A 155 13.82 -11.31 -20.43
C LYS A 155 13.24 -11.95 -19.16
N ALA A 156 14.07 -12.17 -18.14
CA ALA A 156 13.65 -12.77 -16.88
C ALA A 156 12.64 -11.87 -16.15
N LYS A 157 12.90 -10.56 -16.03
CA LYS A 157 11.95 -9.61 -15.42
C LYS A 157 10.62 -9.56 -16.16
N LYS A 158 10.62 -9.54 -17.50
CA LYS A 158 9.37 -9.55 -18.29
C LYS A 158 8.54 -10.80 -18.05
N ARG A 159 9.17 -11.98 -17.99
CA ARG A 159 8.46 -13.22 -17.66
C ARG A 159 7.94 -13.22 -16.23
N LEU A 160 8.71 -12.69 -15.28
CA LEU A 160 8.28 -12.57 -13.89
C LEU A 160 7.03 -11.69 -13.75
N VAL A 161 6.98 -10.54 -14.43
CA VAL A 161 5.78 -9.68 -14.44
C VAL A 161 4.57 -10.42 -15.02
N GLN A 162 4.73 -11.13 -16.14
CA GLN A 162 3.65 -11.93 -16.72
C GLN A 162 3.12 -13.00 -15.75
N LEU A 163 4.03 -13.68 -15.03
CA LEU A 163 3.65 -14.67 -14.01
C LEU A 163 2.90 -14.02 -12.83
N GLU A 164 3.31 -12.83 -12.41
CA GLU A 164 2.65 -12.08 -11.35
C GLU A 164 1.22 -11.67 -11.76
N ASP A 165 1.02 -11.26 -13.02
CA ASP A 165 -0.31 -10.96 -13.58
C ASP A 165 -1.19 -12.22 -13.69
N GLU A 166 -0.64 -13.32 -14.22
CA GLU A 166 -1.33 -14.61 -14.34
C GLU A 166 -1.72 -15.17 -12.95
N TYR A 167 -0.82 -15.03 -11.97
CA TYR A 167 -1.06 -15.39 -10.57
C TYR A 167 -2.18 -14.55 -9.96
N ALA A 168 -2.16 -13.24 -10.15
CA ALA A 168 -3.15 -12.32 -9.59
C ALA A 168 -4.54 -12.59 -10.17
N LEU A 169 -4.65 -12.74 -11.50
CA LEU A 169 -5.91 -13.05 -12.18
C LEU A 169 -6.50 -14.37 -11.68
N ASN A 170 -5.69 -15.41 -11.53
CA ASN A 170 -6.16 -16.69 -11.04
C ASN A 170 -6.54 -16.64 -9.55
N SER A 171 -5.82 -15.86 -8.73
CA SER A 171 -6.11 -15.67 -7.30
C SER A 171 -7.39 -14.88 -7.04
N ALA A 172 -7.80 -14.01 -7.98
CA ALA A 172 -9.04 -13.26 -7.88
C ALA A 172 -10.29 -14.12 -8.13
N ALA A 173 -10.13 -15.30 -8.75
CA ALA A 173 -11.24 -16.21 -8.99
C ALA A 173 -11.73 -16.83 -7.68
N CYS A 174 -12.96 -16.47 -7.28
CA CYS A 174 -13.66 -17.13 -6.18
C CYS A 174 -14.51 -18.28 -6.71
N SER A 175 -14.54 -19.39 -5.99
CA SER A 175 -15.50 -20.47 -6.18
C SER A 175 -16.67 -20.35 -5.19
N TYR A 176 -17.55 -21.35 -5.20
CA TYR A 176 -18.62 -21.47 -4.22
C TYR A 176 -18.83 -22.94 -3.85
N VAL A 177 -19.43 -23.16 -2.68
CA VAL A 177 -19.91 -24.46 -2.23
C VAL A 177 -21.41 -24.35 -1.93
N LEU A 178 -22.17 -25.33 -2.38
CA LEU A 178 -23.62 -25.38 -2.16
C LEU A 178 -23.95 -26.00 -0.81
N PHE A 179 -24.75 -25.30 -0.02
CA PHE A 179 -25.24 -25.77 1.28
C PHE A 179 -26.75 -25.59 1.39
N THR A 180 -27.45 -26.52 2.04
CA THR A 180 -28.86 -26.31 2.40
C THR A 180 -28.97 -25.28 3.54
N ARG A 181 -30.18 -24.75 3.79
CA ARG A 181 -30.43 -23.85 4.93
C ARG A 181 -30.04 -24.50 6.26
N GLU A 182 -30.32 -25.78 6.44
CA GLU A 182 -29.99 -26.53 7.66
C GLU A 182 -28.47 -26.69 7.82
N GLU A 183 -27.73 -26.84 6.72
CA GLU A 183 -26.27 -26.88 6.75
C GLU A 183 -25.63 -25.56 7.20
N LEU A 184 -26.35 -24.44 7.05
CA LEU A 184 -25.94 -23.09 7.45
C LEU A 184 -26.48 -22.67 8.83
N ASP A 185 -26.79 -23.62 9.73
CA ASP A 185 -27.16 -23.29 11.12
C ASP A 185 -26.08 -22.43 11.80
N GLY A 186 -26.52 -21.33 12.42
CA GLY A 186 -25.69 -20.31 13.06
C GLY A 186 -25.36 -19.10 12.17
N VAL A 187 -25.42 -19.22 10.85
CA VAL A 187 -25.27 -18.09 9.93
C VAL A 187 -26.57 -17.26 9.93
N SER A 188 -26.43 -15.92 9.93
CA SER A 188 -27.58 -15.01 10.02
C SER A 188 -28.47 -15.06 8.76
N GLU A 189 -29.77 -14.82 8.91
CA GLU A 189 -30.69 -14.78 7.76
C GLU A 189 -30.32 -13.68 6.76
N ASN A 190 -29.82 -12.53 7.24
CA ASN A 190 -29.36 -11.45 6.38
C ASN A 190 -28.17 -11.89 5.51
N ASP A 191 -27.23 -12.66 6.07
CA ASP A 191 -26.11 -13.20 5.32
C ASP A 191 -26.57 -14.23 4.28
N ILE A 192 -27.50 -15.11 4.65
CA ILE A 192 -28.04 -16.15 3.76
C ILE A 192 -28.85 -15.54 2.61
N ALA A 193 -29.65 -14.51 2.89
CA ALA A 193 -30.45 -13.80 1.89
C ALA A 193 -29.60 -13.12 0.80
N GLY A 194 -28.34 -12.78 1.11
CA GLY A 194 -27.39 -12.24 0.14
C GLY A 194 -26.73 -13.29 -0.77
N MET A 195 -26.95 -14.59 -0.52
CA MET A 195 -26.34 -15.67 -1.30
C MET A 195 -27.22 -16.07 -2.50
N ALA A 196 -26.58 -16.42 -3.62
CA ALA A 196 -27.31 -16.95 -4.78
C ALA A 196 -27.94 -18.32 -4.44
N VAL A 197 -29.15 -18.56 -4.94
CA VAL A 197 -29.89 -19.81 -4.72
C VAL A 197 -29.75 -20.72 -5.94
N VAL A 198 -29.49 -22.01 -5.70
CA VAL A 198 -29.33 -23.06 -6.70
C VAL A 198 -30.17 -24.27 -6.30
N TYR A 199 -30.93 -24.84 -7.24
CA TYR A 199 -31.67 -26.09 -7.03
C TYR A 199 -30.86 -27.26 -7.59
N GLU A 200 -30.47 -28.19 -6.72
CA GLU A 200 -29.76 -29.42 -7.08
C GLU A 200 -30.63 -30.61 -6.64
N ASP A 201 -31.00 -31.47 -7.59
CA ASP A 201 -31.91 -32.61 -7.37
C ASP A 201 -33.26 -32.23 -6.71
N GLY A 202 -33.76 -31.02 -7.01
CA GLY A 202 -35.00 -30.49 -6.43
C GLY A 202 -34.87 -29.96 -5.00
N VAL A 203 -33.65 -29.91 -4.45
CA VAL A 203 -33.33 -29.35 -3.14
C VAL A 203 -32.75 -27.95 -3.31
N GLU A 204 -33.31 -26.98 -2.57
CA GLU A 204 -32.80 -25.62 -2.51
C GLU A 204 -31.46 -25.55 -1.75
N LYS A 205 -30.46 -24.92 -2.36
CA LYS A 205 -29.15 -24.69 -1.76
C LYS A 205 -28.69 -23.25 -2.00
N HIS A 206 -27.90 -22.74 -1.06
CA HIS A 206 -27.26 -21.43 -1.14
C HIS A 206 -25.80 -21.59 -1.57
N ALA A 207 -25.39 -20.79 -2.55
CA ALA A 207 -24.01 -20.72 -3.03
C ALA A 207 -23.17 -19.85 -2.09
N VAL A 208 -22.47 -20.51 -1.17
CA VAL A 208 -21.52 -19.85 -0.27
C VAL A 208 -20.23 -19.60 -1.03
N SER A 209 -19.95 -18.34 -1.36
CA SER A 209 -18.71 -17.95 -2.00
C SER A 209 -17.50 -18.12 -1.05
N THR A 210 -16.37 -18.50 -1.62
CA THR A 210 -15.05 -18.50 -0.93
C THR A 210 -14.42 -17.12 -0.82
N ASN A 211 -15.07 -16.07 -1.35
CA ASN A 211 -14.64 -14.70 -1.13
C ASN A 211 -14.42 -14.44 0.37
N VAL A 212 -13.29 -13.83 0.73
CA VAL A 212 -12.81 -13.69 2.11
C VAL A 212 -13.88 -13.15 3.08
N PHE A 213 -14.75 -12.25 2.64
CA PHE A 213 -15.80 -11.68 3.49
C PHE A 213 -16.89 -12.71 3.81
N VAL A 214 -17.37 -13.44 2.80
CA VAL A 214 -18.39 -14.50 2.97
C VAL A 214 -17.78 -15.70 3.70
N TYR A 215 -16.59 -16.12 3.29
CA TYR A 215 -15.81 -17.19 3.90
C TYR A 215 -15.66 -16.96 5.41
N ASN A 216 -15.14 -15.80 5.82
CA ASN A 216 -14.89 -15.51 7.23
C ASN A 216 -16.18 -15.49 8.06
N ARG A 217 -17.31 -15.02 7.50
CA ARG A 217 -18.60 -15.07 8.20
C ARG A 217 -19.06 -16.51 8.39
N VAL A 218 -19.07 -17.33 7.34
CA VAL A 218 -19.52 -18.72 7.47
C VAL A 218 -18.58 -19.54 8.38
N MET A 219 -17.26 -19.38 8.26
CA MET A 219 -16.28 -20.05 9.14
C MET A 219 -16.42 -19.65 10.61
N ARG A 220 -16.92 -18.42 10.87
CA ARG A 220 -17.13 -17.88 12.22
C ARG A 220 -18.44 -18.36 12.84
N TYR A 221 -19.53 -18.39 12.07
CA TYR A 221 -20.88 -18.56 12.60
C TYR A 221 -21.50 -19.94 12.36
N ALA A 222 -21.08 -20.67 11.32
CA ALA A 222 -21.66 -21.98 11.01
C ALA A 222 -21.34 -22.99 12.11
N LYS A 223 -22.36 -23.50 12.80
CA LYS A 223 -22.22 -24.45 13.91
C LYS A 223 -21.76 -25.82 13.43
N ARG A 224 -22.23 -26.25 12.25
CA ARG A 224 -21.88 -27.56 11.69
C ARG A 224 -20.42 -27.61 11.23
N GLU A 225 -19.64 -28.48 11.85
CA GLU A 225 -18.23 -28.73 11.52
C GLU A 225 -18.04 -29.10 10.04
N GLU A 226 -18.92 -29.93 9.47
CA GLU A 226 -18.81 -30.36 8.07
C GLU A 226 -18.99 -29.20 7.09
N THR A 227 -19.85 -28.21 7.41
CA THR A 227 -20.01 -26.99 6.61
C THR A 227 -18.71 -26.20 6.56
N ARG A 228 -18.11 -25.95 7.74
CA ARG A 228 -16.82 -25.24 7.84
C ARG A 228 -15.71 -26.00 7.13
N LYS A 229 -15.65 -27.32 7.28
CA LYS A 229 -14.65 -28.18 6.62
C LYS A 229 -14.79 -28.16 5.11
N ARG A 230 -15.99 -28.36 4.55
CA ARG A 230 -16.24 -28.34 3.11
C ARG A 230 -15.83 -27.00 2.49
N LEU A 231 -16.18 -25.89 3.16
CA LEU A 231 -15.81 -24.55 2.72
C LEU A 231 -14.29 -24.30 2.82
N TYR A 232 -13.66 -24.69 3.93
CA TYR A 232 -12.21 -24.59 4.13
C TYR A 232 -11.44 -25.34 3.04
N VAL A 233 -11.83 -26.59 2.76
CA VAL A 233 -11.17 -27.41 1.74
C VAL A 233 -11.42 -26.87 0.33
N ALA A 234 -12.61 -26.35 0.05
CA ALA A 234 -12.89 -25.71 -1.24
C ALA A 234 -11.99 -24.50 -1.46
N CYS A 235 -11.89 -23.59 -0.48
CA CYS A 235 -11.00 -22.43 -0.54
C CYS A 235 -9.52 -22.84 -0.68
N GLY A 236 -9.06 -23.83 0.08
CA GLY A 236 -7.67 -24.32 0.00
C GLY A 236 -7.31 -25.03 -1.32
N LYS A 237 -8.29 -25.43 -2.12
CA LYS A 237 -8.09 -26.02 -3.47
C LYS A 237 -8.20 -25.00 -4.59
N GLU A 238 -8.43 -23.73 -4.27
CA GLU A 238 -8.46 -22.69 -5.28
C GLU A 238 -7.07 -22.46 -5.85
N SER A 239 -7.04 -21.95 -7.07
CA SER A 239 -5.80 -21.48 -7.68
C SER A 239 -4.66 -22.49 -7.78
N LEU A 240 -4.91 -23.81 -7.85
CA LEU A 240 -3.84 -24.83 -7.92
C LEU A 240 -2.82 -24.60 -9.06
N LYS A 241 -3.23 -23.96 -10.15
CA LYS A 241 -2.34 -23.53 -11.25
C LYS A 241 -1.21 -22.60 -10.76
N ASN A 242 -1.46 -21.81 -9.71
CA ASN A 242 -0.48 -20.90 -9.14
C ASN A 242 0.72 -21.61 -8.51
N ILE A 243 0.62 -22.90 -8.18
CA ILE A 243 1.77 -23.67 -7.69
C ILE A 243 2.90 -23.64 -8.73
N ALA A 244 2.59 -23.87 -10.01
CA ALA A 244 3.58 -23.81 -11.09
C ALA A 244 4.12 -22.39 -11.31
N TYR A 245 3.25 -21.38 -11.22
CA TYR A 245 3.66 -19.97 -11.36
C TYR A 245 4.60 -19.54 -10.22
N ILE A 246 4.33 -19.96 -8.98
CA ILE A 246 5.19 -19.69 -7.84
C ILE A 246 6.56 -20.35 -8.03
N GLN A 247 6.61 -21.60 -8.49
CA GLN A 247 7.86 -22.32 -8.75
C GLN A 247 8.73 -21.57 -9.78
N GLU A 248 8.16 -21.24 -10.94
CA GLU A 248 8.87 -20.48 -11.97
C GLU A 248 9.29 -19.09 -11.47
N ALA A 249 8.43 -18.40 -10.71
CA ALA A 249 8.75 -17.09 -10.14
C ALA A 249 9.91 -17.14 -9.14
N VAL A 250 10.02 -18.18 -8.31
CA VAL A 250 11.14 -18.37 -7.38
C VAL A 250 12.46 -18.57 -8.14
N GLU A 251 12.46 -19.38 -9.20
CA GLU A 251 13.63 -19.61 -10.05
C GLU A 251 14.06 -18.32 -10.76
N LEU A 252 13.12 -17.58 -11.36
CA LEU A 252 13.40 -16.31 -12.02
C LEU A 252 13.91 -15.25 -11.04
N ARG A 253 13.36 -15.18 -9.83
CA ARG A 253 13.85 -14.24 -8.79
C ARG A 253 15.29 -14.56 -8.38
N LEU A 254 15.68 -15.84 -8.30
CA LEU A 254 17.05 -16.24 -8.07
C LEU A 254 17.97 -15.90 -9.26
N GLU A 255 17.53 -16.16 -10.50
CA GLU A 255 18.29 -15.81 -11.71
C GLU A 255 18.54 -14.30 -11.78
N ILE A 256 17.50 -13.49 -11.55
CA ILE A 256 17.57 -12.02 -11.51
C ILE A 256 18.59 -11.57 -10.46
N ALA A 257 18.52 -12.11 -9.24
CA ALA A 257 19.44 -11.78 -8.16
C ALA A 257 20.90 -12.08 -8.55
N LYS A 258 21.16 -13.28 -9.06
CA LYS A 258 22.50 -13.73 -9.49
C LYS A 258 23.05 -12.91 -10.66
N LEU A 259 22.20 -12.51 -11.61
CA LEU A 259 22.58 -11.61 -12.71
C LEU A 259 23.03 -10.24 -12.19
N LEU A 260 22.40 -9.75 -11.13
CA LEU A 260 22.70 -8.46 -10.50
C LEU A 260 23.85 -8.52 -9.48
N GLY A 261 24.32 -9.72 -9.14
CA GLY A 261 25.45 -9.93 -8.24
C GLY A 261 25.09 -10.21 -6.78
N TYR A 262 23.84 -10.56 -6.49
CA TYR A 262 23.39 -10.98 -5.16
C TYR A 262 23.35 -12.51 -5.04
N GLU A 263 23.50 -13.03 -3.83
CA GLU A 263 23.42 -14.46 -3.54
C GLU A 263 21.99 -14.98 -3.52
N SER A 264 21.03 -14.13 -3.17
CA SER A 264 19.61 -14.48 -3.14
C SER A 264 18.71 -13.29 -3.52
N HIS A 265 17.47 -13.58 -3.88
CA HIS A 265 16.46 -12.54 -4.06
C HIS A 265 16.25 -11.71 -2.78
N ALA A 266 16.25 -12.37 -1.61
CA ALA A 266 16.09 -11.72 -0.33
C ALA A 266 17.17 -10.66 -0.07
N GLU A 267 18.44 -10.95 -0.35
CA GLU A 267 19.54 -9.99 -0.24
C GLU A 267 19.31 -8.76 -1.12
N SER A 268 18.89 -8.95 -2.37
CA SER A 268 18.56 -7.85 -3.29
C SER A 268 17.39 -6.97 -2.80
N VAL A 269 16.46 -7.56 -2.06
CA VAL A 269 15.28 -6.89 -1.49
C VAL A 269 15.65 -6.12 -0.22
N PHE A 270 16.49 -6.69 0.64
CA PHE A 270 16.91 -6.08 1.91
C PHE A 270 17.93 -4.97 1.77
N GLU A 271 18.62 -4.89 0.63
CA GLU A 271 19.52 -3.77 0.36
C GLU A 271 18.79 -2.41 0.49
N GLY A 272 19.23 -1.61 1.46
CA GLY A 272 18.65 -0.30 1.79
C GLY A 272 17.47 -0.32 2.78
N ARG A 273 17.05 -1.51 3.27
CA ARG A 273 16.03 -1.65 4.32
C ARG A 273 16.65 -1.62 5.73
N MET A 274 15.79 -1.51 6.74
CA MET A 274 16.20 -1.56 8.16
C MET A 274 16.77 -2.93 8.51
N VAL A 275 16.05 -4.00 8.17
CA VAL A 275 16.53 -5.38 8.31
C VAL A 275 17.56 -5.68 7.23
N LYS A 276 18.70 -6.25 7.62
CA LYS A 276 19.88 -6.37 6.76
C LYS A 276 20.02 -7.72 6.09
N SER A 277 19.35 -8.76 6.58
CA SER A 277 19.44 -10.11 6.01
C SER A 277 18.16 -10.92 6.23
N ALA A 278 18.03 -12.03 5.49
CA ALA A 278 16.96 -12.99 5.71
C ALA A 278 17.11 -13.70 7.07
N ASP A 279 18.35 -13.97 7.50
CA ASP A 279 18.65 -14.66 8.75
C ASP A 279 18.16 -13.86 9.96
N GLU A 280 18.35 -12.53 9.95
CA GLU A 280 17.82 -11.65 11.00
C GLU A 280 16.29 -11.75 11.15
N ILE A 281 15.55 -11.92 10.04
CA ILE A 281 14.09 -12.10 10.08
C ILE A 281 13.73 -13.47 10.63
N ILE A 282 14.44 -14.51 10.20
CA ILE A 282 14.21 -15.88 10.67
C ILE A 282 14.42 -15.92 12.19
N ASP A 283 15.54 -15.40 12.67
CA ASP A 283 15.86 -15.32 14.11
C ASP A 283 14.79 -14.53 14.89
N MET A 284 14.32 -13.40 14.33
CA MET A 284 13.25 -12.61 14.92
C MET A 284 11.94 -13.40 15.03
N TYR A 285 11.55 -14.14 13.98
CA TYR A 285 10.34 -14.97 14.00
C TYR A 285 10.46 -16.17 14.92
N GLU A 286 11.63 -16.80 15.01
CA GLU A 286 11.89 -17.88 15.95
C GLU A 286 11.80 -17.40 17.41
N GLU A 287 12.38 -16.23 17.71
CA GLU A 287 12.27 -15.62 19.03
C GLU A 287 10.82 -15.23 19.37
N LEU A 288 10.09 -14.64 18.41
CA LEU A 288 8.69 -14.33 18.58
C LEU A 288 7.87 -15.59 18.88
N ARG A 289 8.09 -16.67 18.11
CA ARG A 289 7.44 -17.97 18.34
C ARG A 289 7.76 -18.50 19.73
N ARG A 290 9.01 -18.45 20.18
CA ARG A 290 9.44 -18.90 21.50
C ARG A 290 8.73 -18.14 22.63
N ARG A 291 8.66 -16.81 22.53
CA ARG A 291 7.98 -15.96 23.52
C ARG A 291 6.47 -16.19 23.56
N LEU A 292 5.85 -16.43 22.40
CA LEU A 292 4.41 -16.64 22.30
C LEU A 292 3.97 -18.08 22.57
N SER A 293 4.88 -19.06 22.57
CA SER A 293 4.55 -20.50 22.66
C SER A 293 3.63 -20.82 23.84
N LYS A 294 3.96 -20.33 25.05
CA LYS A 294 3.11 -20.57 26.24
C LYS A 294 1.70 -19.97 26.10
N HIS A 295 1.58 -18.81 25.45
CA HIS A 295 0.28 -18.17 25.22
C HIS A 295 -0.52 -18.90 24.14
N ILE A 296 0.15 -19.38 23.08
CA ILE A 296 -0.44 -20.21 22.03
C ILE A 296 -0.95 -21.52 22.62
N ASP A 297 -0.15 -22.21 23.43
CA ASP A 297 -0.55 -23.47 24.06
C ASP A 297 -1.75 -23.29 24.99
N ALA A 298 -1.75 -22.21 25.79
CA ALA A 298 -2.87 -21.89 26.67
C ALA A 298 -4.16 -21.59 25.87
N GLU A 299 -4.05 -20.81 24.79
CA GLU A 299 -5.20 -20.47 23.95
C GLU A 299 -5.73 -21.69 23.20
N MET A 300 -4.86 -22.47 22.55
CA MET A 300 -5.25 -23.69 21.86
C MET A 300 -5.84 -24.72 22.82
N GLY A 301 -5.32 -24.84 24.04
CA GLY A 301 -5.90 -25.67 25.09
C GLY A 301 -7.31 -25.23 25.48
N ARG A 302 -7.53 -23.91 25.58
CA ARG A 302 -8.83 -23.29 25.87
C ARG A 302 -9.84 -23.55 24.76
N LEU A 303 -9.48 -23.30 23.49
CA LEU A 303 -10.34 -23.57 22.33
C LEU A 303 -10.66 -25.07 22.22
N THR A 304 -9.66 -25.93 22.43
CA THR A 304 -9.82 -27.39 22.42
C THR A 304 -10.80 -27.87 23.50
N ALA A 305 -10.71 -27.32 24.72
CA ALA A 305 -11.62 -27.67 25.81
C ALA A 305 -13.08 -27.32 25.47
N VAL A 306 -13.30 -26.17 24.80
CA VAL A 306 -14.65 -25.77 24.36
C VAL A 306 -15.17 -26.69 23.27
N LYS A 307 -14.37 -27.00 22.24
CA LYS A 307 -14.76 -27.98 21.22
C LYS A 307 -15.12 -29.33 21.84
N LYS A 308 -14.32 -29.81 22.79
CA LYS A 308 -14.57 -31.09 23.46
C LYS A 308 -15.89 -31.08 24.24
N ALA A 309 -16.20 -29.99 24.93
CA ALA A 309 -17.46 -29.85 25.67
C ALA A 309 -18.68 -29.78 24.73
N ASP A 310 -18.55 -29.05 23.63
CA ASP A 310 -19.58 -28.91 22.58
C ASP A 310 -19.92 -30.26 21.94
N MET A 311 -18.91 -31.01 21.49
CA MET A 311 -19.10 -32.35 20.94
C MET A 311 -19.73 -33.32 21.95
N LEU A 312 -19.32 -33.26 23.22
CA LEU A 312 -19.90 -34.11 24.27
C LEU A 312 -21.38 -33.77 24.52
N ALA A 313 -21.76 -32.48 24.46
CA ALA A 313 -23.14 -32.05 24.58
C ALA A 313 -24.02 -32.52 23.39
N GLU A 314 -23.43 -32.67 22.20
CA GLU A 314 -24.05 -33.29 21.03
C GLU A 314 -24.06 -34.83 21.07
N GLY A 315 -23.48 -35.45 22.11
CA GLY A 315 -23.33 -36.92 22.19
C GLY A 315 -22.29 -37.50 21.24
N ARG A 316 -21.35 -36.69 20.75
CA ARG A 316 -20.27 -37.08 19.83
C ARG A 316 -18.94 -37.27 20.58
N GLU A 317 -18.14 -38.23 20.11
CA GLU A 317 -16.76 -38.38 20.58
C GLU A 317 -15.87 -37.25 20.04
N TYR A 318 -14.87 -36.86 20.83
CA TYR A 318 -13.93 -35.81 20.44
C TYR A 318 -12.98 -36.31 19.33
N THR A 319 -12.97 -35.60 18.19
CA THR A 319 -12.22 -36.00 16.99
C THR A 319 -10.91 -35.23 16.77
N GLY A 320 -10.53 -34.33 17.69
CA GLY A 320 -9.40 -33.42 17.51
C GLY A 320 -9.83 -31.99 17.20
N PHE A 321 -8.85 -31.08 17.16
CA PHE A 321 -9.04 -29.68 16.76
C PHE A 321 -8.39 -29.47 15.39
N PHE A 322 -9.14 -28.96 14.42
CA PHE A 322 -8.69 -28.77 13.04
C PHE A 322 -8.73 -27.29 12.64
N GLU A 323 -8.08 -26.94 11.53
CA GLU A 323 -8.01 -25.55 11.05
C GLU A 323 -9.39 -24.90 10.83
N TRP A 324 -10.38 -25.69 10.38
CA TRP A 324 -11.75 -25.21 10.19
C TRP A 324 -12.53 -24.98 11.48
N ASP A 325 -11.96 -25.29 12.64
CA ASP A 325 -12.54 -25.05 13.95
C ASP A 325 -12.08 -23.73 14.57
N TYR A 326 -10.93 -23.20 14.12
CA TYR A 326 -10.27 -22.07 14.75
C TYR A 326 -11.17 -20.83 14.83
N TYR A 327 -11.73 -20.39 13.71
CA TYR A 327 -12.56 -19.19 13.66
C TYR A 327 -13.84 -19.34 14.51
N TYR A 328 -14.50 -20.50 14.42
CA TYR A 328 -15.73 -20.77 15.16
C TYR A 328 -15.50 -20.76 16.68
N TYR A 329 -14.53 -21.54 17.19
CA TYR A 329 -14.31 -21.59 18.64
C TYR A 329 -13.64 -20.32 19.18
N SER A 330 -12.82 -19.61 18.38
CA SER A 330 -12.35 -18.28 18.75
C SER A 330 -13.53 -17.32 18.94
N TYR A 331 -14.53 -17.41 18.05
CA TYR A 331 -15.74 -16.61 18.14
C TYR A 331 -16.59 -16.98 19.36
N VAL A 332 -17.04 -18.24 19.49
CA VAL A 332 -17.86 -18.73 20.62
C VAL A 332 -17.25 -18.37 21.98
N THR A 333 -15.92 -18.43 22.05
CA THR A 333 -15.23 -18.09 23.28
C THR A 333 -15.07 -16.59 23.55
N SER A 334 -15.08 -15.76 22.50
CA SER A 334 -15.04 -14.30 22.59
C SER A 334 -16.42 -13.67 22.70
N GLU A 335 -17.47 -14.33 22.20
CA GLU A 335 -18.87 -13.88 22.12
C GLU A 335 -19.39 -13.36 23.44
N LYS A 336 -19.13 -14.10 24.53
CA LYS A 336 -19.52 -13.70 25.90
C LYS A 336 -19.00 -12.33 26.33
N LYS A 337 -17.96 -11.80 25.67
CA LYS A 337 -17.41 -10.47 25.91
C LYS A 337 -17.74 -9.46 24.81
N ARG A 338 -18.16 -9.91 23.62
CA ARG A 338 -18.17 -9.11 22.38
C ARG A 338 -19.57 -8.64 21.96
N ASP A 339 -20.61 -9.44 22.23
CA ASP A 339 -22.01 -9.03 22.00
C ASP A 339 -22.38 -7.74 22.73
N MET A 340 -21.71 -7.46 23.85
CA MET A 340 -21.89 -6.26 24.64
C MET A 340 -21.26 -5.00 24.02
N PHE A 341 -20.35 -5.12 23.04
CA PHE A 341 -19.57 -3.98 22.52
C PHE A 341 -19.89 -3.64 21.05
N GLU A 342 -20.12 -4.63 20.16
CA GLU A 342 -20.30 -4.33 18.72
C GLU A 342 -21.67 -3.69 18.39
N ILE A 343 -22.75 -4.02 19.10
CA ILE A 343 -24.09 -3.47 18.83
C ILE A 343 -24.32 -2.15 19.58
N GLU A 344 -23.88 -2.06 20.84
CA GLU A 344 -24.05 -0.85 21.66
C GLU A 344 -22.91 0.16 21.50
N GLY A 345 -21.72 -0.25 21.03
CA GLY A 345 -20.55 0.62 20.95
C GLY A 345 -20.64 1.69 19.86
N ASN A 346 -21.17 1.34 18.68
CA ASN A 346 -21.14 2.23 17.51
C ASN A 346 -21.87 3.57 17.74
N GLN A 347 -22.90 3.60 18.60
CA GLN A 347 -23.59 4.84 18.96
C GLN A 347 -22.71 5.84 19.73
N TYR A 348 -21.62 5.37 20.35
CA TYR A 348 -20.66 6.20 21.08
C TYR A 348 -19.50 6.68 20.21
N PHE A 349 -19.45 6.27 18.94
CA PHE A 349 -18.39 6.58 18.01
C PHE A 349 -18.88 7.35 16.76
N PRO A 350 -19.60 8.48 16.92
CA PRO A 350 -19.97 9.31 15.78
C PRO A 350 -18.74 10.00 15.17
N ILE A 351 -18.66 9.98 13.84
CA ILE A 351 -17.41 10.25 13.09
C ILE A 351 -16.88 11.67 13.31
N ILE A 352 -17.77 12.66 13.42
CA ILE A 352 -17.40 14.07 13.57
C ILE A 352 -16.76 14.29 14.95
N GLU A 353 -17.40 13.80 16.01
CA GLU A 353 -16.90 13.96 17.38
C GLU A 353 -15.58 13.23 17.59
N ILE A 354 -15.42 12.03 16.99
CA ILE A 354 -14.13 11.33 17.00
C ILE A 354 -13.07 12.13 16.25
N GLY A 355 -13.39 12.65 15.07
CA GLY A 355 -12.47 13.45 14.26
C GLY A 355 -11.89 14.60 15.06
N CYS A 356 -12.75 15.40 15.71
CA CYS A 356 -12.32 16.48 16.59
C CYS A 356 -11.44 15.98 17.75
N LYS A 357 -11.82 14.87 18.40
CA LYS A 357 -11.05 14.33 19.53
C LYS A 357 -9.69 13.77 19.12
N LEU A 358 -9.58 13.20 17.92
CA LEU A 358 -8.31 12.75 17.36
C LEU A 358 -7.41 13.95 17.07
N ILE A 359 -7.95 15.02 16.50
CA ILE A 359 -7.22 16.28 16.29
C ILE A 359 -6.68 16.80 17.63
N ASP A 360 -7.52 16.91 18.68
CA ASP A 360 -7.09 17.35 20.02
C ASP A 360 -5.89 16.52 20.56
N ILE A 361 -5.93 15.20 20.35
CA ILE A 361 -4.86 14.29 20.79
C ILE A 361 -3.56 14.57 20.01
N PHE A 362 -3.66 14.75 18.69
CA PHE A 362 -2.49 15.04 17.85
C PHE A 362 -1.91 16.42 18.14
N GLU A 363 -2.74 17.45 18.34
CA GLU A 363 -2.30 18.78 18.79
C GLU A 363 -1.48 18.68 20.08
N GLY A 364 -2.02 18.01 21.10
CA GLY A 364 -1.36 17.87 22.40
C GLY A 364 -0.10 16.99 22.35
N MET A 365 -0.10 15.91 21.56
CA MET A 365 1.02 14.98 21.48
C MET A 365 2.18 15.51 20.64
N LEU A 366 1.87 16.23 19.55
CA LEU A 366 2.85 16.68 18.57
C LEU A 366 3.20 18.17 18.71
N GLY A 367 2.50 18.91 19.57
CA GLY A 367 2.69 20.35 19.70
C GLY A 367 2.21 21.10 18.47
N LEU A 368 1.05 20.72 17.94
CA LEU A 368 0.46 21.33 16.74
C LEU A 368 -0.76 22.18 17.08
N TYR A 369 -1.09 23.08 16.17
CA TYR A 369 -2.36 23.77 16.11
C TYR A 369 -3.00 23.50 14.73
N ILE A 370 -4.14 22.82 14.73
CA ILE A 370 -4.80 22.29 13.53
C ILE A 370 -6.17 22.95 13.42
N ILE A 371 -6.35 23.76 12.40
CA ILE A 371 -7.58 24.54 12.20
C ILE A 371 -8.20 24.27 10.84
N PRO A 372 -9.54 24.26 10.72
CA PRO A 372 -10.20 24.21 9.41
C PRO A 372 -9.78 25.40 8.54
N ALA A 373 -9.48 25.14 7.27
CA ALA A 373 -9.19 26.18 6.29
C ALA A 373 -10.45 27.01 6.00
N GLN A 374 -10.32 28.34 5.91
CA GLN A 374 -11.48 29.22 5.69
C GLN A 374 -12.02 29.16 4.26
N GLU A 375 -11.14 29.03 3.27
CA GLU A 375 -11.48 28.92 1.85
C GLU A 375 -10.86 27.63 1.29
N PRO A 376 -11.44 26.46 1.61
CA PRO A 376 -10.86 25.18 1.24
C PRO A 376 -10.93 24.96 -0.27
N ASN A 377 -9.80 24.71 -0.92
CA ASN A 377 -9.77 24.21 -2.29
C ASN A 377 -9.78 22.68 -2.26
N VAL A 378 -10.90 22.08 -2.67
CA VAL A 378 -11.15 20.64 -2.56
C VAL A 378 -11.85 20.10 -3.81
N TRP A 379 -11.65 18.81 -4.11
CA TRP A 379 -12.28 18.14 -5.26
C TRP A 379 -13.70 17.63 -4.98
N HIS A 380 -14.17 17.66 -3.72
CA HIS A 380 -15.49 17.17 -3.33
C HIS A 380 -16.00 17.92 -2.08
N PRO A 381 -17.31 18.22 -1.95
CA PRO A 381 -17.86 18.98 -0.82
C PRO A 381 -17.71 18.30 0.56
N ASP A 382 -17.63 16.97 0.60
CA ASP A 382 -17.45 16.22 1.85
C ASP A 382 -15.97 16.13 2.30
N VAL A 383 -15.06 16.80 1.61
CA VAL A 383 -13.63 16.82 1.96
C VAL A 383 -13.36 18.00 2.86
N GLU A 384 -12.75 17.73 4.00
CA GLU A 384 -12.34 18.76 4.93
C GLU A 384 -10.86 19.09 4.70
N MET A 385 -10.51 20.37 4.69
CA MET A 385 -9.14 20.86 4.60
C MET A 385 -8.78 21.58 5.90
N PHE A 386 -7.61 21.26 6.43
CA PHE A 386 -7.04 21.84 7.63
C PHE A 386 -5.69 22.48 7.32
N GLU A 387 -5.42 23.59 8.00
CA GLU A 387 -4.10 24.20 8.11
C GLU A 387 -3.44 23.70 9.40
N VAL A 388 -2.19 23.29 9.30
CA VAL A 388 -1.41 22.79 10.43
C VAL A 388 -0.29 23.79 10.73
N TRP A 389 -0.20 24.18 11.98
CA TRP A 389 0.77 25.15 12.51
C TRP A 389 1.49 24.54 13.73
N GLU A 390 2.63 25.11 14.09
CA GLU A 390 3.20 24.91 15.44
C GLU A 390 2.20 25.37 16.51
N ALA A 391 2.20 24.75 17.69
CA ALA A 391 1.22 25.05 18.75
C ALA A 391 1.24 26.51 19.24
N ASP A 392 2.34 27.23 19.04
CA ASP A 392 2.47 28.66 19.35
C ASP A 392 2.14 29.58 18.16
N GLU A 393 1.63 29.02 17.07
CA GLU A 393 1.27 29.69 15.82
C GLU A 393 2.46 30.38 15.12
N SER A 394 3.70 30.02 15.48
CA SER A 394 4.90 30.69 14.97
C SER A 394 5.29 30.29 13.54
N GLU A 395 5.04 29.03 13.17
CA GLU A 395 5.41 28.48 11.86
C GLU A 395 4.25 27.67 11.28
N PHE A 396 3.98 27.89 10.00
CA PHE A 396 3.08 27.04 9.21
C PHE A 396 3.78 25.71 8.90
N ILE A 397 3.11 24.59 9.08
CA ILE A 397 3.68 23.25 8.86
C ILE A 397 3.19 22.66 7.55
N GLY A 398 1.93 22.83 7.19
CA GLY A 398 1.37 22.26 5.97
C GLY A 398 -0.15 22.13 5.97
N HIS A 399 -0.67 21.42 4.97
CA HIS A 399 -2.10 21.16 4.81
C HIS A 399 -2.44 19.68 5.04
N LEU A 400 -3.58 19.44 5.68
CA LEU A 400 -4.16 18.11 5.87
C LEU A 400 -5.56 18.09 5.25
N TYR A 401 -5.83 17.11 4.40
CA TYR A 401 -7.15 16.86 3.82
C TYR A 401 -7.72 15.58 4.41
N LEU A 402 -9.00 15.58 4.76
CA LEU A 402 -9.72 14.39 5.23
C LEU A 402 -10.85 14.07 4.27
N ASP A 403 -10.78 12.88 3.68
CA ASP A 403 -11.78 12.36 2.77
C ASP A 403 -12.27 11.01 3.30
N LEU A 404 -13.29 11.07 4.17
CA LEU A 404 -13.68 9.93 5.00
C LEU A 404 -14.79 9.07 4.39
N TYR A 405 -15.58 9.63 3.48
CA TYR A 405 -16.80 9.00 2.99
C TYR A 405 -16.57 8.18 1.71
N THR A 406 -17.32 7.09 1.56
CA THR A 406 -17.31 6.23 0.37
C THR A 406 -18.13 6.87 -0.76
N ARG A 407 -17.68 6.73 -2.00
CA ARG A 407 -18.42 7.15 -3.20
C ARG A 407 -17.97 6.31 -4.40
N GLU A 408 -18.82 6.22 -5.42
CA GLU A 408 -18.67 5.29 -6.57
C GLU A 408 -17.32 5.40 -7.30
N SER A 409 -16.82 6.61 -7.54
CA SER A 409 -15.55 6.86 -8.23
C SER A 409 -14.33 6.89 -7.32
N LYS A 410 -14.49 6.79 -6.00
CA LYS A 410 -13.39 6.79 -5.03
C LYS A 410 -12.91 5.37 -4.76
N ARG A 411 -11.60 5.21 -4.71
CA ARG A 411 -10.97 3.95 -4.32
C ARG A 411 -11.35 3.54 -2.89
N GLU A 412 -11.88 2.35 -2.73
CA GLU A 412 -12.30 1.78 -1.43
C GLU A 412 -11.10 1.24 -0.62
N THR A 413 -10.16 2.12 -0.24
CA THR A 413 -9.01 1.77 0.60
C THR A 413 -8.69 2.87 1.60
N PHE A 414 -8.34 2.53 2.83
CA PHE A 414 -7.77 3.47 3.80
C PHE A 414 -6.29 3.69 3.47
N THR A 415 -5.95 4.88 2.97
CA THR A 415 -4.60 5.20 2.53
C THR A 415 -4.35 6.69 2.67
N THR A 416 -3.08 7.07 2.82
CA THR A 416 -2.63 8.46 2.79
C THR A 416 -1.89 8.73 1.48
N PHE A 417 -2.07 9.91 0.89
CA PHE A 417 -1.30 10.38 -0.27
C PHE A 417 -0.65 11.72 0.01
N SER A 418 0.65 11.83 -0.30
CA SER A 418 1.33 13.13 -0.35
C SER A 418 0.98 13.82 -1.66
N LEU A 419 0.22 14.91 -1.57
CA LEU A 419 -0.14 15.76 -2.71
C LEU A 419 0.99 16.73 -3.04
N ARG A 420 1.64 17.26 -2.00
CA ARG A 420 2.85 18.09 -2.08
C ARG A 420 3.86 17.63 -1.04
N ARG A 421 5.13 17.55 -1.42
CA ARG A 421 6.20 17.09 -0.54
C ARG A 421 6.83 18.27 0.18
N GLY A 422 7.17 18.07 1.45
CA GLY A 422 8.00 19.02 2.17
C GLY A 422 9.45 18.91 1.71
N CYS A 423 10.01 19.97 1.14
CA CYS A 423 11.40 19.99 0.67
C CYS A 423 11.97 21.41 0.68
N GLN A 424 13.28 21.54 0.51
CA GLN A 424 13.91 22.84 0.30
C GLN A 424 13.83 23.23 -1.19
N ARG A 425 13.36 24.46 -1.46
CA ARG A 425 13.33 25.07 -2.78
C ARG A 425 14.72 25.59 -3.21
N PRO A 426 14.97 25.83 -4.50
CA PRO A 426 16.26 26.33 -4.98
C PRO A 426 16.70 27.68 -4.39
N ASP A 427 15.74 28.51 -3.96
CA ASP A 427 15.99 29.80 -3.30
C ASP A 427 16.30 29.66 -1.79
N GLY A 428 16.29 28.42 -1.27
CA GLY A 428 16.54 28.09 0.13
C GLY A 428 15.30 28.10 1.01
N SER A 429 14.14 28.54 0.50
CA SER A 429 12.87 28.50 1.23
C SER A 429 12.31 27.07 1.34
N ARG A 430 11.33 26.87 2.22
CA ARG A 430 10.70 25.56 2.44
C ARG A 430 9.41 25.46 1.63
N GLU A 431 9.26 24.36 0.90
CA GLU A 431 7.97 23.89 0.38
C GLU A 431 7.23 23.20 1.52
N PHE A 432 5.98 23.61 1.78
CA PHE A 432 5.19 23.01 2.86
C PHE A 432 4.42 21.79 2.35
N PRO A 433 4.49 20.64 3.04
CA PRO A 433 3.78 19.44 2.64
C PRO A 433 2.26 19.65 2.62
N ALA A 434 1.60 18.83 1.82
CA ALA A 434 0.17 18.65 1.86
C ALA A 434 -0.19 17.18 1.64
N VAL A 435 -1.10 16.67 2.46
CA VAL A 435 -1.44 15.25 2.55
C VAL A 435 -2.94 15.07 2.63
N ILE A 436 -3.45 14.03 1.98
CA ILE A 436 -4.79 13.45 2.17
C ILE A 436 -4.69 12.09 2.85
#